data_AF-A0A960LN68-F1
#
_entry.id   AF-A0A960LN68-F1
#
_cell.length_a   1.000
_cell.length_b   1.000
_cell.length_c   1.000
_cell.angle_alpha   90.00
_cell.angle_beta   90.00
_cell.angle_gamma   90.00
#
_symmetry.space_group_name_H-M   'P 1'
#
loop_
_entity.id
_entity.type
_entity.pdbx_description
1 polymer ?
#
loop_
_entity_poly.entity_id
_entity_poly.type
_entity_poly.pdbx_seq_one_letter_code
_entity_poly.pdbx_strand_id
1 'polypeptide(L)'
;MKIRPQILETLQSSPGGLSSRALAQKTGLDCTAESIAAVSVMALVSGDIRFEEERWKPTKSIGATPVAILAVLENYARTTGKRIFRASAALQFLSAEQQPTADDLQRIVEESGHAFELLPNSMIKYKR
;
A
#
# COMPACT_ATOMS: atom_id res chain seq x y z
N MET A 1 11.44 -21.32 -3.05
CA MET A 1 10.06 -21.00 -2.64
C MET A 1 10.01 -19.52 -2.25
N LYS A 2 9.10 -18.71 -2.81
CA LYS A 2 8.99 -17.29 -2.44
C LYS A 2 7.97 -17.16 -1.31
N ILE A 3 8.45 -17.11 -0.06
CA ILE A 3 7.59 -17.07 1.15
C ILE A 3 6.72 -15.80 1.21
N ARG A 4 7.23 -14.65 0.75
CA ARG A 4 6.51 -13.36 0.82
C ARG A 4 5.17 -13.36 0.03
N PRO A 5 5.11 -13.75 -1.26
CA PRO A 5 3.84 -13.91 -1.98
C PRO A 5 2.83 -14.82 -1.25
N GLN A 6 3.34 -15.90 -0.66
CA GLN A 6 2.52 -16.91 0.03
C GLN A 6 1.92 -16.37 1.34
N ILE A 7 2.69 -15.56 2.10
CA ILE A 7 2.19 -14.81 3.26
C ILE A 7 1.06 -13.87 2.85
N LEU A 8 1.23 -13.12 1.76
CA LEU A 8 0.24 -12.15 1.31
C LEU A 8 -1.07 -12.83 0.86
N GLU A 9 -0.97 -13.89 0.06
CA GLU A 9 -2.13 -14.70 -0.38
C GLU A 9 -2.88 -15.34 0.82
N THR A 10 -2.13 -15.82 1.80
CA THR A 10 -2.68 -16.37 3.05
C THR A 10 -3.46 -15.31 3.85
N LEU A 11 -2.96 -14.07 3.87
CA LEU A 11 -3.60 -12.96 4.56
C LEU A 11 -4.81 -12.41 3.79
N GLN A 12 -4.75 -12.38 2.45
CA GLN A 12 -5.88 -12.00 1.59
C GLN A 12 -7.07 -12.96 1.73
N SER A 13 -6.81 -14.25 1.90
CA SER A 13 -7.87 -15.25 2.17
C SER A 13 -8.40 -15.23 3.61
N SER A 14 -7.85 -14.38 4.49
CA SER A 14 -8.21 -14.28 5.91
C SER A 14 -8.47 -12.82 6.33
N PRO A 15 -9.61 -12.21 5.92
CA PRO A 15 -9.87 -10.76 6.09
C PRO A 15 -9.93 -10.27 7.55
N GLY A 16 -10.20 -11.17 8.51
CA GLY A 16 -10.13 -10.87 9.95
C GLY A 16 -8.69 -10.80 10.51
N GLY A 17 -7.69 -11.09 9.69
CA GLY A 17 -6.29 -11.16 10.08
C GLY A 17 -5.91 -12.44 10.82
N LEU A 18 -4.61 -12.72 10.84
CA LEU A 18 -4.01 -13.93 11.42
C LEU A 18 -3.01 -13.58 12.51
N SER A 19 -2.96 -14.35 13.59
CA SER A 19 -1.84 -14.28 14.53
C SER A 19 -0.55 -14.79 13.87
N SER A 20 0.62 -14.44 14.42
CA SER A 20 1.90 -14.93 13.89
C SER A 20 1.98 -16.46 13.81
N ARG A 21 1.37 -17.15 14.78
CA ARG A 21 1.31 -18.62 14.80
C ARG A 21 0.42 -19.17 13.69
N ALA A 22 -0.77 -18.59 13.51
CA ALA A 22 -1.70 -19.01 12.46
C ALA A 22 -1.13 -18.72 11.06
N LEU A 23 -0.38 -17.63 10.91
CA LEU A 23 0.29 -17.28 9.67
C LEU A 23 1.41 -18.27 9.34
N ALA A 24 2.25 -18.63 10.31
CA ALA A 24 3.28 -19.66 10.14
C ALA A 24 2.68 -21.01 9.75
N GLN A 25 1.61 -21.43 10.43
CA GLN A 25 0.93 -22.69 10.14
C GLN A 25 0.33 -22.72 8.73
N LYS A 26 -0.37 -21.65 8.32
CA LYS A 26 -1.01 -21.58 6.98
C LYS A 26 -0.01 -21.42 5.83
N THR A 27 1.18 -20.88 6.10
CA THR A 27 2.27 -20.79 5.11
C THR A 27 3.10 -22.06 5.01
N GLY A 28 2.74 -23.11 5.77
CA GLY A 28 3.40 -24.41 5.73
C GLY A 28 4.75 -24.43 6.45
N LEU A 29 4.99 -23.47 7.37
CA LEU A 29 6.19 -23.43 8.19
C LEU A 29 5.95 -24.16 9.51
N ASP A 30 7.00 -24.80 10.01
CA ASP A 30 6.98 -25.41 11.33
C ASP A 30 6.67 -24.36 12.39
N CYS A 31 5.72 -24.61 13.29
CA CYS A 31 5.29 -23.66 14.32
C CYS A 31 6.28 -23.53 15.49
N THR A 32 7.58 -23.52 15.20
CA THR A 32 8.66 -23.24 16.16
C THR A 32 8.73 -21.74 16.46
N ALA A 33 9.35 -21.37 17.58
CA ALA A 33 9.52 -19.96 17.95
C ALA A 33 10.30 -19.17 16.89
N GLU A 34 11.33 -19.79 16.29
CA GLU A 34 12.17 -19.20 15.25
C GLU A 34 11.39 -18.95 13.95
N SER A 35 10.59 -19.92 13.50
CA SER A 35 9.75 -19.77 12.31
C SER A 35 8.67 -18.71 12.49
N ILE A 36 8.04 -18.66 13.68
CA ILE A 36 7.04 -17.64 14.01
C ILE A 36 7.68 -16.25 14.00
N ALA A 37 8.89 -16.11 14.57
CA ALA A 37 9.63 -14.85 14.53
C ALA A 37 10.01 -14.46 13.10
N ALA A 38 10.53 -15.40 12.30
CA ALA A 38 10.91 -15.17 10.91
C ALA A 38 9.72 -14.69 10.06
N VAL A 39 8.55 -15.33 10.18
CA VAL A 39 7.32 -14.90 9.49
C VAL A 39 6.87 -13.52 9.95
N SER A 40 6.94 -13.24 11.24
CA SER A 40 6.58 -11.94 11.80
C SER A 40 7.49 -10.84 11.25
N VAL A 41 8.80 -11.08 11.17
CA VAL A 41 9.77 -10.15 10.59
C VAL A 41 9.51 -9.95 9.10
N MET A 42 9.27 -11.03 8.34
CA MET A 42 8.94 -10.95 6.91
C MET A 42 7.65 -10.19 6.64
N ALA A 43 6.63 -10.38 7.49
CA ALA A 43 5.39 -9.64 7.42
C ALA A 43 5.60 -8.16 7.75
N LEU A 44 6.40 -7.85 8.78
CA LEU A 44 6.71 -6.48 9.21
C LEU A 44 7.44 -5.67 8.15
N VAL A 45 8.41 -6.27 7.45
CA VAL A 45 9.18 -5.59 6.40
C VAL A 45 8.44 -5.53 5.06
N SER A 46 7.29 -6.21 4.94
CA SER A 46 6.45 -6.15 3.75
C SER A 46 5.55 -4.92 3.85
N GLY A 47 5.76 -3.93 2.97
CA GLY A 47 4.95 -2.69 2.94
C GLY A 47 3.45 -2.90 2.68
N ASP A 48 3.04 -4.13 2.37
CA ASP A 48 1.68 -4.55 2.01
C ASP A 48 0.96 -5.29 3.17
N ILE A 49 1.55 -5.31 4.37
CA ILE A 49 1.06 -6.04 5.54
C ILE A 49 1.17 -5.15 6.78
N ARG A 50 0.15 -5.16 7.64
CA ARG A 50 0.11 -4.40 8.90
C ARG A 50 -0.21 -5.30 10.08
N PHE A 51 0.26 -4.92 11.27
CA PHE A 51 -0.05 -5.59 12.52
C PHE A 51 -1.00 -4.72 13.35
N GLU A 52 -2.24 -5.16 13.52
CA GLU A 52 -3.30 -4.44 14.24
C GLU A 52 -4.10 -5.41 15.09
N GLU A 53 -4.43 -5.02 16.33
CA GLU A 53 -5.22 -5.85 17.25
C GLU A 53 -4.65 -7.27 17.40
N GLU A 54 -3.31 -7.37 17.55
CA GLU A 54 -2.56 -8.63 17.64
C GLU A 54 -2.66 -9.55 16.41
N ARG A 55 -3.09 -9.02 15.26
CA ARG A 55 -3.29 -9.77 14.03
C ARG A 55 -2.59 -9.10 12.87
N TRP A 56 -1.87 -9.91 12.10
CA TRP A 56 -1.41 -9.56 10.76
C TRP A 56 -2.62 -9.47 9.86
N LYS A 57 -2.81 -8.32 9.25
CA LYS A 57 -3.82 -8.06 8.24
C LYS A 57 -3.09 -7.64 6.98
N PRO A 58 -3.58 -8.02 5.79
CA PRO A 58 -3.12 -7.32 4.60
C PRO A 58 -3.42 -5.83 4.82
N THR A 59 -2.51 -4.95 4.42
CA THR A 59 -2.93 -3.55 4.29
C THR A 59 -4.06 -3.56 3.27
N LYS A 60 -5.16 -2.84 3.56
CA LYS A 60 -6.25 -2.66 2.58
C LYS A 60 -5.75 -2.11 1.23
N SER A 61 -4.54 -1.57 1.21
CA SER A 61 -3.78 -1.24 0.03
C SER A 61 -3.29 -2.51 -0.69
N ILE A 62 -4.12 -3.03 -1.59
CA ILE A 62 -3.61 -3.51 -2.88
C ILE A 62 -3.23 -2.29 -3.78
N GLY A 63 -3.33 -1.07 -3.21
CA GLY A 63 -2.89 0.23 -3.69
C GLY A 63 -1.36 0.39 -3.81
N ALA A 64 -0.92 1.28 -4.69
CA ALA A 64 0.41 1.86 -4.56
C ALA A 64 0.54 2.57 -3.19
N THR A 65 1.69 2.45 -2.52
CA THR A 65 1.90 3.12 -1.23
C THR A 65 1.70 4.64 -1.37
N PRO A 66 1.34 5.37 -0.29
CA PRO A 66 1.26 6.83 -0.32
C PRO A 66 2.48 7.50 -0.96
N VAL A 67 3.67 7.00 -0.63
CA VAL A 67 4.95 7.46 -1.21
C VAL A 67 5.00 7.22 -2.72
N ALA A 68 4.58 6.04 -3.19
CA ALA A 68 4.56 5.71 -4.60
C ALA A 68 3.54 6.56 -5.39
N ILE A 69 2.36 6.81 -4.81
CA ILE A 69 1.34 7.68 -5.40
C ILE A 69 1.88 9.10 -5.56
N LEU A 70 2.46 9.67 -4.51
CA LEU A 70 3.07 11.01 -4.57
C LEU A 70 4.21 11.09 -5.60
N ALA A 71 5.04 10.06 -5.69
CA ALA A 71 6.10 9.99 -6.68
C ALA A 71 5.57 9.96 -8.12
N VAL A 72 4.47 9.23 -8.39
CA VAL A 72 3.82 9.20 -9.70
C VAL A 72 3.24 10.59 -10.05
N LEU A 73 2.58 11.26 -9.11
CA LEU A 73 2.06 12.62 -9.31
C LEU A 73 3.20 13.61 -9.60
N GLU A 74 4.30 13.54 -8.85
CA GLU A 74 5.46 14.41 -9.06
C GLU A 74 6.11 14.16 -10.43
N ASN A 75 6.31 12.90 -10.78
CA ASN A 75 6.90 12.53 -12.06
C ASN A 75 6.02 13.00 -13.23
N TYR A 76 4.70 12.86 -13.12
CA TYR A 76 3.77 13.36 -14.13
C TYR A 76 3.86 14.88 -14.29
N ALA A 77 3.87 15.63 -13.18
CA ALA A 77 4.01 17.09 -13.21
C ALA A 77 5.32 17.53 -13.88
N ARG A 78 6.44 16.87 -13.54
CA ARG A 78 7.77 17.17 -14.10
C ARG A 78 7.88 16.82 -15.58
N THR A 79 7.42 15.64 -15.98
CA THR A 79 7.52 15.16 -17.37
C THR A 79 6.63 15.93 -18.33
N THR A 80 5.44 16.33 -17.89
CA THR A 80 4.49 17.07 -18.72
C THR A 80 4.64 18.59 -18.62
N GLY A 81 5.35 19.09 -17.60
CA GLY A 81 5.42 20.51 -17.26
C GLY A 81 4.11 21.09 -16.71
N LYS A 82 3.08 20.27 -16.50
CA LYS A 82 1.76 20.73 -16.04
C LYS A 82 1.77 20.93 -14.53
N ARG A 83 1.35 22.12 -14.09
CA ARG A 83 1.10 22.41 -12.67
C ARG A 83 -0.26 21.97 -12.17
N ILE A 84 -1.24 21.82 -13.07
CA ILE A 84 -2.60 21.39 -12.76
C ILE A 84 -2.99 20.28 -13.73
N PHE A 85 -3.45 19.15 -13.21
CA PHE A 85 -3.79 17.97 -14.02
C PHE A 85 -4.82 17.08 -13.30
N ARG A 86 -5.50 16.20 -14.05
CA ARG A 86 -6.41 15.21 -13.44
C ARG A 86 -5.61 14.10 -12.76
N ALA A 87 -6.00 13.72 -11.55
CA ALA A 87 -5.38 12.60 -10.84
C ALA A 87 -5.40 11.31 -11.68
N SER A 88 -6.52 11.02 -12.34
CA SER A 88 -6.65 9.83 -13.20
C SER A 88 -5.67 9.80 -14.36
N ALA A 89 -5.30 10.96 -14.92
CA ALA A 89 -4.32 11.03 -16.01
C ALA A 89 -2.89 10.73 -15.53
N ALA A 90 -2.57 11.11 -14.29
CA ALA A 90 -1.28 10.81 -13.69
C ALA A 90 -1.20 9.36 -13.20
N LEU A 91 -2.29 8.84 -12.64
CA LEU A 91 -2.36 7.51 -12.04
C LEU A 91 -2.73 6.39 -13.04
N GLN A 92 -2.94 6.72 -14.32
CA GLN A 92 -3.34 5.75 -15.36
C GLN A 92 -2.38 4.56 -15.53
N PHE A 93 -1.13 4.70 -15.09
CA PHE A 93 -0.09 3.66 -15.19
C PHE A 93 -0.11 2.68 -14.01
N LEU A 94 -0.90 2.96 -12.97
CA LEU A 94 -1.14 2.03 -11.87
C LEU A 94 -2.18 1.00 -12.31
N SER A 95 -1.99 -0.26 -11.88
CA SER A 95 -3.03 -1.28 -12.10
C SER A 95 -4.32 -0.91 -11.38
N ALA A 96 -5.45 -1.51 -11.79
CA ALA A 96 -6.74 -1.21 -11.19
C ALA A 96 -6.76 -1.45 -9.67
N GLU A 97 -6.04 -2.46 -9.19
CA GLU A 97 -5.93 -2.73 -7.75
C GLU A 97 -5.07 -1.68 -7.03
N GLN A 98 -4.13 -1.06 -7.75
CA GLN A 98 -3.19 -0.08 -7.24
C GLN A 98 -3.73 1.35 -7.18
N GLN A 99 -4.87 1.62 -7.82
CA GLN A 99 -5.45 2.95 -7.83
C GLN A 99 -6.00 3.32 -6.44
N PRO A 100 -5.63 4.49 -5.90
CA PRO A 100 -6.22 4.95 -4.65
C PRO A 100 -7.70 5.26 -4.82
N THR A 101 -8.47 5.04 -3.76
CA THR A 101 -9.82 5.58 -3.66
C THR A 101 -9.77 7.12 -3.60
N ALA A 102 -10.91 7.78 -3.80
CA ALA A 102 -10.98 9.24 -3.66
C ALA A 102 -10.56 9.71 -2.25
N ASP A 103 -11.03 9.00 -1.22
CA ASP A 103 -10.71 9.29 0.18
C ASP A 103 -9.24 9.04 0.50
N ASP A 104 -8.66 7.95 -0.03
CA ASP A 104 -7.22 7.68 0.12
C ASP A 104 -6.38 8.75 -0.57
N LEU A 105 -6.74 9.13 -1.80
CA LEU A 105 -6.02 10.17 -2.53
C LEU A 105 -6.05 11.50 -1.77
N GLN A 106 -7.20 11.87 -1.22
CA GLN A 106 -7.32 13.07 -0.39
C GLN A 106 -6.38 13.02 0.81
N ARG A 107 -6.45 11.94 1.59
CA ARG A 107 -5.58 11.74 2.76
C ARG A 107 -4.10 11.80 2.40
N ILE A 108 -3.69 11.12 1.33
CA ILE A 108 -2.30 11.08 0.86
C ILE A 108 -1.81 12.49 0.47
N VAL A 109 -2.66 13.28 -0.21
CA VAL A 109 -2.32 14.65 -0.60
C VAL A 109 -2.24 15.56 0.61
N GLU A 110 -3.14 15.43 1.59
CA GLU A 110 -3.11 16.20 2.85
C GLU A 110 -1.84 15.89 3.67
N GLU A 111 -1.44 14.62 3.72
CA GLU A 111 -0.23 14.15 4.40
C GLU A 111 1.08 14.51 3.65
N SER A 112 1.00 14.98 2.40
CA SER A 112 2.17 15.24 1.53
C SER A 112 3.01 16.47 1.89
N GLY A 113 2.72 17.14 3.01
CA GLY A 113 3.47 18.33 3.45
C GLY A 113 3.33 19.52 2.50
N HIS A 114 2.15 19.68 1.88
CA HIS A 114 1.79 20.78 0.97
C HIS A 114 2.48 20.79 -0.41
N ALA A 115 3.17 19.71 -0.81
CA ALA A 115 3.71 19.60 -2.17
C ALA A 115 2.60 19.56 -3.24
N PHE A 116 1.44 19.01 -2.87
CA PHE A 116 0.27 18.90 -3.72
C PHE A 116 -0.97 19.52 -3.06
N GLU A 117 -1.96 19.84 -3.89
CA GLU A 117 -3.28 20.27 -3.47
C GLU A 117 -4.33 19.56 -4.31
N LEU A 118 -5.30 18.94 -3.63
CA LEU A 118 -6.46 18.34 -4.26
C LEU A 118 -7.52 19.42 -4.48
N LEU A 119 -7.88 19.61 -5.74
CA LEU A 119 -8.90 20.54 -6.21
C LEU A 119 -10.19 19.77 -6.55
N PRO A 120 -11.33 20.48 -6.71
CA PRO A 120 -12.59 19.87 -7.14
C PRO A 120 -12.44 19.03 -8.42
N ASN A 121 -13.30 18.03 -8.58
CA ASN A 121 -13.27 17.09 -9.72
C ASN A 121 -11.96 16.29 -9.84
N SER A 122 -11.35 15.93 -8.70
CA SER A 122 -10.13 15.11 -8.63
C SER A 122 -8.96 15.69 -9.43
N MET A 123 -8.86 17.02 -9.43
CA MET A 123 -7.75 17.75 -10.04
C MET A 123 -6.63 17.89 -9.00
N ILE A 124 -5.38 17.74 -9.43
CA ILE A 124 -4.19 17.89 -8.59
C ILE A 124 -3.45 19.14 -9.05
N LYS A 125 -3.09 19.99 -8.09
CA LYS A 125 -2.18 21.12 -8.28
C LYS A 125 -0.84 20.83 -7.60
N TYR A 126 0.23 20.86 -8.37
CA TYR A 126 1.60 20.78 -7.87
C TYR A 126 2.08 22.17 -7.46
N LYS A 127 2.52 22.33 -6.20
CA LYS A 127 2.82 23.62 -5.57
C LYS A 127 4.29 24.03 -5.60
N ARG A 128 5.16 23.18 -6.15
CA ARG A 128 6.62 23.39 -6.16
C ARG A 128 7.09 24.28 -7.32
#